data_AF-A0A7S2QLN6-F1
#
_entry.id   AF-A0A7S2QLN6-F1
#
_cell.length_a   1.000
_cell.length_b   1.000
_cell.length_c   1.000
_cell.angle_alpha   90.00
_cell.angle_beta   90.00
_cell.angle_gamma   90.00
#
_symmetry.space_group_name_H-M   'P 1'
#
loop_
_entity.id
_entity.type
_entity.pdbx_description
1 polymer ?
#
loop_
_entity_poly.entity_id
_entity_poly.type
_entity_poly.pdbx_seq_one_letter_code
_entity_poly.pdbx_strand_id
1 'polypeptide(L)'
;VARWLGALGLRHCAGAFRENRITGDVLLDVGREDLAEMGICALGDRMKVVKAIEQLRVDTTQVAGSAAGPSTLDFFFLGASPLVSVGSDGAVRPLELIDLEAEQHAINKALVD
;
A
#
# COMPACT_ATOMS: atom_id res chain seq x y z
N VAL A 1 -9.68 -19.47 2.81
CA VAL A 1 -9.97 -18.90 1.47
C VAL A 1 -11.43 -18.50 1.29
N ALA A 2 -12.41 -19.41 1.35
CA ALA A 2 -13.83 -19.08 1.10
C ALA A 2 -14.41 -17.93 1.97
N ARG A 3 -14.06 -17.89 3.27
CA ARG A 3 -14.43 -16.79 4.17
C ARG A 3 -13.84 -15.44 3.73
N TRP A 4 -12.58 -15.44 3.31
CA TRP A 4 -11.86 -14.26 2.85
C TRP A 4 -12.48 -13.72 1.55
N LEU A 5 -12.75 -14.59 0.57
CA LEU A 5 -13.50 -14.22 -0.63
C LEU A 5 -14.90 -13.66 -0.31
N GLY A 6 -15.57 -14.23 0.70
CA GLY A 6 -16.85 -13.71 1.19
C GLY A 6 -16.77 -12.28 1.73
N ALA A 7 -15.71 -11.94 2.47
CA ALA A 7 -15.48 -10.59 2.99
C ALA A 7 -15.20 -9.58 1.87
N LEU A 8 -14.63 -10.02 0.74
CA LEU A 8 -14.42 -9.21 -0.46
C LEU A 8 -15.67 -9.04 -1.33
N GLY A 9 -16.78 -9.71 -0.98
CA GLY A 9 -17.98 -9.76 -1.81
C GLY A 9 -17.84 -10.68 -3.04
N LEU A 10 -16.86 -11.58 -3.05
CA LEU A 10 -16.54 -12.51 -4.14
C LEU A 10 -16.91 -13.95 -3.76
N ARG A 11 -18.02 -14.13 -3.02
CA ARG A 11 -18.45 -15.46 -2.56
C ARG A 11 -18.71 -16.42 -3.72
N HIS A 12 -19.12 -15.92 -4.89
CA HIS A 12 -19.34 -16.72 -6.10
C HIS A 12 -18.04 -17.34 -6.64
N CYS A 13 -16.89 -16.66 -6.48
CA CYS A 13 -15.59 -17.19 -6.89
C CYS A 13 -15.08 -18.33 -6.00
N ALA A 14 -15.68 -18.54 -4.82
CA ALA A 14 -15.20 -19.56 -3.87
C ALA A 14 -15.29 -21.00 -4.42
N GLY A 15 -16.21 -21.26 -5.36
CA GLY A 15 -16.31 -22.53 -6.06
C GLY A 15 -15.05 -22.82 -6.89
N ALA A 16 -14.68 -21.89 -7.77
CA ALA A 16 -13.50 -21.98 -8.62
C ALA A 16 -12.21 -22.18 -7.81
N PHE A 17 -12.02 -21.43 -6.73
CA PHE A 17 -10.86 -21.60 -5.85
C PHE A 17 -10.82 -23.00 -5.21
N ARG A 18 -11.96 -23.56 -4.82
CA ARG A 18 -12.03 -24.90 -4.22
C ARG A 18 -11.78 -26.01 -5.25
N GLU A 19 -12.35 -25.87 -6.44
CA GLU A 19 -12.19 -26.83 -7.55
C GLU A 19 -10.74 -26.92 -8.00
N ASN A 20 -10.03 -25.78 -8.05
CA ASN A 20 -8.61 -25.69 -8.37
C ASN A 20 -7.68 -25.92 -7.16
N ARG A 21 -8.23 -26.36 -6.01
CA ARG A 21 -7.49 -26.64 -4.76
C ARG A 21 -6.62 -25.47 -4.28
N ILE A 22 -7.04 -24.23 -4.50
CA ILE A 22 -6.36 -23.06 -3.98
C ILE A 22 -6.60 -22.94 -2.48
N THR A 23 -5.58 -23.32 -1.72
CA THR A 23 -5.50 -23.24 -0.26
C THR A 23 -4.66 -22.04 0.19
N GLY A 24 -4.58 -21.78 1.49
CA GLY A 24 -3.93 -20.56 2.01
C GLY A 24 -2.43 -20.46 1.72
N ASP A 25 -1.77 -21.60 1.57
CA ASP A 25 -0.37 -21.78 1.21
C ASP A 25 -0.05 -21.33 -0.21
N VAL A 26 -0.93 -21.60 -1.18
CA VAL A 26 -0.74 -21.20 -2.60
C VAL A 26 -1.50 -19.93 -2.96
N LEU A 27 -2.37 -19.42 -2.08
CA LEU A 27 -3.21 -18.25 -2.34
C LEU A 27 -2.38 -17.01 -2.68
N LEU A 28 -1.21 -16.84 -2.06
CA LEU A 28 -0.35 -15.68 -2.24
C LEU A 28 0.37 -15.67 -3.60
N ASP A 29 0.44 -16.82 -4.26
CA ASP A 29 1.10 -17.00 -5.56
C ASP A 29 0.11 -16.84 -6.72
N VAL A 30 -1.20 -16.74 -6.44
CA VAL A 30 -2.24 -16.62 -7.47
C VAL A 30 -2.17 -15.26 -8.16
N GLY A 31 -1.85 -15.28 -9.45
CA GLY A 31 -1.75 -14.13 -10.34
C GLY A 31 -3.02 -13.87 -11.17
N ARG A 32 -2.94 -12.86 -12.04
CA ARG A 32 -4.06 -12.45 -12.90
C ARG A 32 -4.35 -13.49 -13.99
N GLU A 33 -3.30 -14.10 -14.55
CA GLU A 33 -3.43 -15.23 -15.49
C GLU A 33 -4.10 -16.43 -14.84
N ASP A 34 -3.64 -16.84 -13.65
CA ASP A 34 -4.19 -18.02 -12.95
C ASP A 34 -5.68 -17.85 -12.65
N LEU A 35 -6.10 -16.64 -12.27
CA LEU A 35 -7.53 -16.35 -12.06
C LEU A 35 -8.36 -16.54 -13.34
N ALA A 36 -7.80 -16.21 -14.51
CA ALA A 36 -8.48 -16.43 -15.78
C ALA A 36 -8.55 -17.93 -16.11
N GLU A 37 -7.48 -18.68 -15.86
CA GLU A 37 -7.44 -20.13 -16.06
C GLU A 37 -8.43 -20.87 -15.15
N MET A 38 -8.62 -20.39 -13.92
CA MET A 38 -9.63 -20.90 -13.00
C MET A 38 -11.09 -20.57 -13.38
N GLY A 39 -11.31 -19.83 -14.46
CA GLY A 39 -12.65 -19.45 -14.94
C GLY A 39 -13.18 -18.11 -14.39
N ILE A 40 -12.35 -17.30 -13.72
CA ILE A 40 -12.72 -15.96 -13.25
C ILE A 40 -12.40 -14.95 -14.36
N CYS A 41 -13.27 -14.86 -15.36
CA CYS A 41 -13.04 -14.01 -16.53
C CYS A 41 -13.34 -12.53 -16.29
N ALA A 42 -14.20 -12.22 -15.31
CA ALA A 42 -14.60 -10.85 -15.00
C ALA A 42 -13.39 -10.02 -14.54
N LEU A 43 -13.07 -8.95 -15.30
CA LEU A 43 -11.89 -8.12 -15.04
C LEU A 43 -11.92 -7.47 -13.65
N GLY A 44 -13.11 -7.03 -13.21
CA GLY A 44 -13.31 -6.43 -11.89
C GLY A 44 -13.00 -7.41 -10.75
N ASP A 45 -13.49 -8.64 -10.84
CA ASP A 45 -13.24 -9.68 -9.85
C ASP A 45 -11.75 -10.01 -9.79
N ARG A 46 -11.09 -10.18 -10.95
CA ARG A 46 -9.64 -10.44 -11.00
C ARG A 46 -8.82 -9.35 -10.35
N MET A 47 -9.09 -8.08 -10.68
CA MET A 47 -8.40 -6.95 -10.04
C MET A 47 -8.63 -6.91 -8.54
N LYS A 48 -9.85 -7.20 -8.10
CA LYS A 48 -10.21 -7.19 -6.69
C LYS A 48 -9.49 -8.27 -5.89
N VAL A 49 -9.38 -9.48 -6.45
CA VAL A 49 -8.62 -10.58 -5.84
C VAL A 49 -7.14 -10.25 -5.76
N VAL A 50 -6.52 -9.83 -6.88
CA VAL A 50 -5.08 -9.49 -6.92
C VAL A 50 -4.74 -8.40 -5.90
N LYS A 51 -5.54 -7.32 -5.86
CA LYS A 51 -5.35 -6.25 -4.87
C LYS A 51 -5.47 -6.75 -3.43
N ALA A 52 -6.42 -7.65 -3.17
CA ALA A 52 -6.58 -8.22 -1.84
C ALA A 52 -5.44 -9.18 -1.45
N ILE A 53 -4.86 -9.89 -2.42
CA ILE A 53 -3.66 -10.73 -2.20
C ILE A 53 -2.46 -9.85 -1.88
N GLU A 54 -2.24 -8.75 -2.61
CA GLU A 54 -1.18 -7.77 -2.32
C GLU A 54 -1.28 -7.24 -0.89
N GLN A 55 -2.49 -6.89 -0.43
CA GLN A 55 -2.74 -6.49 0.95
C GLN A 55 -2.37 -7.60 1.95
N LEU A 56 -2.77 -8.85 1.66
CA LEU A 56 -2.45 -10.00 2.51
C LEU A 56 -0.93 -10.24 2.66
N ARG A 57 -0.15 -9.94 1.62
CA ARG A 57 1.33 -10.06 1.64
C ARG A 57 1.96 -9.03 2.56
N VAL A 58 1.45 -7.79 2.54
CA VAL A 58 1.89 -6.72 3.44
C VAL A 58 1.60 -7.08 4.89
N ASP A 59 0.38 -7.52 5.19
CA ASP A 59 -0.03 -7.90 6.54
C ASP A 59 0.81 -9.07 7.09
N THR A 60 1.06 -10.09 6.25
CA THR A 60 1.90 -11.25 6.63
C THR A 60 3.34 -10.83 6.95
N THR A 61 3.90 -9.89 6.18
CA THR A 61 5.27 -9.38 6.38
C THR A 61 5.37 -8.57 7.68
N GLN A 62 4.34 -7.80 8.04
CA GLN A 62 4.29 -7.03 9.28
C GLN A 62 4.24 -7.92 10.54
N VAL A 63 3.60 -9.09 10.48
CA VAL A 63 3.56 -10.04 11.61
C VAL A 63 4.92 -10.71 11.86
N ALA A 64 5.72 -10.94 10.81
CA ALA A 64 7.09 -11.46 10.94
C ALA A 64 8.11 -10.40 11.41
N GLY A 65 7.77 -9.11 11.29
CA GLY A 65 8.61 -7.97 11.64
C GLY A 65 8.36 -7.37 13.03
N SER A 66 7.65 -8.06 13.93
CA SER A 66 7.41 -7.58 15.31
C SER A 66 8.64 -7.78 16.21
N ALA A 67 9.75 -7.17 15.81
CA ALA A 67 10.85 -6.73 16.66
C ALA A 67 11.36 -5.32 16.29
N ALA A 68 10.74 -4.61 15.33
CA ALA A 68 11.09 -3.20 15.06
C ALA A 68 9.93 -2.40 14.42
N GLY A 69 9.24 -1.63 15.25
CA GLY A 69 8.58 -0.35 14.90
C GLY A 69 7.29 -0.38 14.05
N PRO A 70 6.22 0.33 14.46
CA PRO A 70 5.03 0.50 13.62
C PRO A 70 5.28 1.61 12.59
N SER A 71 5.69 1.24 11.38
CA SER A 71 5.67 2.14 10.23
C SER A 71 4.46 1.84 9.36
N THR A 72 3.29 2.28 9.82
CA THR A 72 2.08 2.39 9.00
C THR A 72 2.13 3.74 8.29
N LEU A 73 2.57 3.75 7.02
CA LEU A 73 2.21 4.81 6.09
C LEU A 73 0.93 4.40 5.36
N ASP A 74 -0.20 4.72 5.99
CA ASP A 74 -1.53 4.66 5.40
C ASP A 74 -1.67 5.83 4.41
N PHE A 75 -1.33 5.62 3.14
CA PHE A 75 -1.63 6.59 2.08
C PHE A 75 -3.10 6.49 1.67
N PHE A 76 -4.01 6.78 2.61
CA PHE A 76 -5.32 7.31 2.28
C PHE A 76 -5.20 8.83 2.27
N PHE A 77 -5.24 9.40 1.07
CA PHE A 77 -5.47 10.82 0.85
C PHE A 77 -6.86 11.18 1.41
N LEU A 78 -6.96 11.43 2.72
CA LEU A 78 -8.12 12.04 3.36
C LEU A 78 -7.65 13.27 4.15
N GLY A 79 -7.83 14.43 3.53
CA GLY A 79 -7.82 15.73 4.20
C GLY A 79 -6.43 16.31 4.46
N ALA A 80 -6.12 17.38 3.73
CA ALA A 80 -5.05 18.36 3.96
C ALA A 80 -4.29 18.21 5.30
N SER A 81 -3.23 17.39 5.30
CA SER A 81 -2.23 17.44 6.36
C SER A 81 -1.35 18.65 6.08
N PRO A 82 -1.31 19.69 6.94
CA PRO A 82 -0.26 20.69 6.84
C PRO A 82 1.07 19.95 7.01
N LEU A 83 2.01 20.16 6.09
CA LEU A 83 3.35 19.60 6.25
C LEU A 83 3.99 20.25 7.48
N VAL A 84 4.63 19.45 8.32
CA VAL A 84 5.19 19.87 9.60
C VAL A 84 6.60 19.31 9.73
N SER A 85 7.54 20.13 10.18
CA SER A 85 8.89 19.72 10.55
C SER A 85 8.97 19.37 12.03
N VAL A 86 9.68 18.29 12.36
CA VAL A 86 9.97 17.86 13.73
C VAL A 86 11.43 18.17 14.05
N GLY A 87 11.65 19.06 15.03
CA GLY A 87 12.97 19.40 15.54
C GLY A 87 13.55 18.30 16.44
N SER A 88 14.86 18.31 16.64
CA SER A 88 15.58 17.40 17.55
C SER A 88 15.26 17.63 19.04
N ASP A 89 14.61 18.76 19.34
CA ASP A 89 13.99 19.11 20.62
C ASP A 89 12.57 18.53 20.78
N GLY A 90 12.07 17.80 19.78
CA GLY A 90 10.72 17.25 19.73
C GLY A 90 9.65 18.29 19.38
N ALA A 91 10.02 19.52 19.04
CA ALA A 91 9.07 20.57 18.67
C ALA A 91 8.56 20.37 17.24
N VAL A 92 7.26 20.47 17.08
CA VAL A 92 6.50 20.22 15.85
C VAL A 92 6.10 21.57 15.25
N ARG A 93 6.69 21.98 14.13
CA ARG A 93 6.49 23.31 13.51
C ARG A 93 5.92 23.17 12.10
N PRO A 94 4.90 23.96 11.71
CA PRO A 94 4.45 24.00 10.32
C PRO A 94 5.65 24.26 9.39
N LEU A 95 5.75 23.51 8.29
CA LEU A 95 6.72 23.78 7.23
C LEU A 95 6.30 25.08 6.56
N GLU A 96 6.89 26.19 6.99
CA GLU A 96 6.86 27.41 6.19
C GLU A 96 7.61 27.10 4.89
N LEU A 97 6.94 27.35 3.76
CA LEU A 97 7.50 27.21 2.43
C LEU A 97 8.84 27.96 2.44
N ILE A 98 9.96 27.24 2.28
CA ILE A 98 11.27 27.88 2.14
C ILE A 98 11.13 28.85 0.96
N ASP A 99 11.28 30.14 1.25
CA ASP A 99 11.15 31.19 0.25
C ASP A 99 12.30 31.05 -0.74
N LEU A 100 12.01 30.34 -1.83
CA LEU A 100 12.99 29.83 -2.79
C LEU A 100 13.78 30.97 -3.47
N GLU A 101 13.25 32.19 -3.41
CA GLU A 101 13.87 33.41 -3.94
C GLU A 101 15.00 33.94 -3.04
N ALA A 102 14.97 33.69 -1.72
CA ALA A 102 16.03 34.11 -0.81
C ALA A 102 17.30 33.23 -0.94
N GLU A 103 17.13 31.91 -1.09
CA GLU A 103 18.28 30.99 -1.23
C GLU A 103 18.94 31.07 -2.61
N GLN A 104 18.17 31.26 -3.69
CA GLN A 104 18.77 31.46 -5.03
C GLN A 104 19.65 32.71 -5.09
N HIS A 105 19.27 33.79 -4.40
CA HIS A 105 20.07 35.01 -4.36
C HIS A 105 21.39 34.80 -3.61
N ALA A 106 21.42 33.98 -2.56
CA ALA A 106 22.63 33.64 -1.84
C ALA A 106 23.60 32.78 -2.68
N ILE A 107 23.07 31.82 -3.45
CA ILE A 107 23.89 30.97 -4.34
C ILE A 107 24.50 31.80 -5.48
N ASN A 108 23.72 32.65 -6.14
CA ASN A 108 24.24 33.49 -7.23
C ASN A 108 25.25 34.52 -6.73
N LYS A 109 25.07 35.07 -5.53
CA LYS A 109 26.05 36.00 -4.94
C LYS A 109 27.38 35.31 -4.63
N ALA A 110 27.34 34.06 -4.14
CA ALA A 110 28.54 33.28 -3.86
C ALA A 110 29.30 32.82 -5.12
N LEU A 111 28.73 33.00 -6.32
CA LEU A 111 29.37 32.68 -7.59
C LEU A 111 30.04 33.89 -8.25
N VAL A 112 29.77 35.11 -7.76
CA VAL A 112 30.26 36.38 -8.36
C VAL A 112 31.40 37.02 -7.56
N ASP A 113 31.60 36.63 -6.28
CA ASP A 113 32.81 36.94 -5.48
C ASP A 113 33.89 35.86 -5.66
#